data_AF-A0A934JBT7-F1
#
_entry.id   AF-A0A934JBT7-F1
#
_cell.length_a   1.000
_cell.length_b   1.000
_cell.length_c   1.000
_cell.angle_alpha   90.00
_cell.angle_beta   90.00
_cell.angle_gamma   90.00
#
_symmetry.space_group_name_H-M   'P 1'
#
loop_
_entity.id
_entity.type
_entity.pdbx_description
1 polymer ?
#
loop_
_entity_poly.entity_id
_entity_poly.type
_entity_poly.pdbx_seq_one_letter_code
_entity_poly.pdbx_strand_id
1 'polypeptide(L)'
;MIHASDCKEAITLIGEAVAVGAREAVACKELGLTQRTLQRWRKQGGTEDGRPNATRPAPANKLSEAEEQQVLHILQQPQNRSLPPVFRQAKIPKKIVRFSPSSSWGIFFTALS
;
A
#
# COMPACT_ATOMS: atom_id res chain seq x y z
N MET A 1 0.18 -5.56 12.06
CA MET A 1 1.47 -5.10 11.47
C MET A 1 2.45 -5.00 12.62
N ILE A 2 3.61 -5.65 12.54
CA ILE A 2 4.67 -5.49 13.54
C ILE A 2 5.41 -4.20 13.17
N HIS A 3 5.57 -3.26 14.10
CA HIS A 3 6.23 -1.98 13.81
C HIS A 3 7.74 -2.18 13.64
N ALA A 4 8.38 -1.24 12.95
CA ALA A 4 9.82 -1.32 12.70
C ALA A 4 10.64 -1.32 14.01
N SER A 5 10.15 -0.66 15.06
CA SER A 5 10.69 -0.68 16.43
C SER A 5 10.70 -2.09 17.01
N ASP A 6 9.54 -2.74 17.02
CA ASP A 6 9.34 -4.04 17.67
C ASP A 6 10.17 -5.14 16.98
N CYS A 7 10.34 -5.02 15.66
CA CYS A 7 11.20 -5.94 14.92
C CYS A 7 12.70 -5.77 15.27
N LYS A 8 13.16 -4.53 15.51
CA LYS A 8 14.56 -4.27 15.94
C LYS A 8 14.80 -4.85 17.33
N GLU A 9 13.87 -4.63 18.25
CA GLU A 9 13.91 -5.20 19.60
C GLU A 9 13.94 -6.72 19.58
N ALA A 10 13.08 -7.35 18.77
CA ALA A 10 13.06 -8.80 18.60
C ALA A 10 14.40 -9.36 18.07
N ILE A 11 15.07 -8.66 17.14
CA ILE A 11 16.39 -9.09 16.64
C ILE A 11 17.44 -9.05 17.76
N THR A 12 17.43 -8.00 18.58
CA THR A 12 18.37 -7.84 19.71
C THR A 12 18.15 -8.95 20.75
N LEU A 13 16.91 -9.15 21.19
CA LEU A 13 16.56 -10.17 22.19
C LEU A 13 16.89 -11.59 21.72
N ILE A 14 16.64 -11.90 20.44
CA ILE A 14 17.05 -13.20 19.86
C ILE A 14 18.58 -13.32 19.83
N GLY A 15 19.30 -12.25 19.51
CA GLY A 15 20.75 -12.22 19.53
C GLY A 15 21.34 -12.50 20.92
N GLU A 16 20.78 -11.87 21.95
CA GLU A 16 21.17 -12.08 23.35
C GLU A 16 20.90 -13.52 23.80
N ALA A 17 19.71 -14.05 23.50
CA ALA A 17 19.37 -15.44 23.84
C ALA A 17 20.32 -16.44 23.16
N VAL A 18 20.66 -16.20 21.88
CA VAL A 18 21.61 -17.04 21.15
C VAL A 18 23.03 -16.91 21.71
N ALA A 19 23.44 -15.73 22.17
CA ALA A 19 24.75 -15.52 22.80
C ALA A 19 24.90 -16.28 24.13
N VAL A 20 23.80 -16.45 24.89
CA VAL A 20 23.74 -17.28 26.10
C VAL A 20 23.70 -18.79 25.78
N GLY A 21 23.58 -19.15 24.49
CA GLY A 21 23.64 -20.54 24.01
C GLY A 21 22.29 -21.13 23.59
N ALA A 22 21.22 -20.32 23.52
CA ALA A 22 19.95 -20.79 22.99
C ALA A 22 20.04 -21.05 21.48
N ARG A 23 19.31 -22.05 20.99
CA ARG A 23 19.17 -22.27 19.55
C ARG A 23 18.30 -21.15 18.97
N GLU A 24 18.74 -20.52 17.88
CA GLU A 24 18.01 -19.42 17.20
C GLU A 24 16.55 -19.78 16.91
N ALA A 25 16.28 -21.02 16.46
CA ALA A 25 14.94 -21.50 16.18
C ALA A 25 14.04 -21.54 17.43
N VAL A 26 14.61 -21.82 18.61
CA VAL A 26 13.89 -21.85 19.89
C VAL A 26 13.61 -20.42 20.34
N ALA A 27 14.62 -19.54 20.30
CA ALA A 27 14.45 -18.12 20.63
C ALA A 27 13.41 -17.42 19.73
N CYS A 28 13.38 -17.75 18.43
CA CYS A 28 12.34 -17.25 17.52
C CYS A 28 10.93 -17.74 17.95
N LYS A 29 10.81 -19.01 18.33
CA LYS A 29 9.54 -19.63 18.69
C LYS A 29 8.94 -19.03 19.97
N GLU A 30 9.77 -18.69 20.96
CA GLU A 30 9.33 -18.01 22.19
C GLU A 30 8.71 -16.64 21.91
N LEU A 31 9.21 -15.92 20.91
CA LEU A 31 8.64 -14.65 20.45
C LEU A 31 7.48 -14.83 19.46
N GLY A 32 7.04 -16.06 19.19
CA GLY A 32 6.00 -16.36 18.21
C GLY A 32 6.43 -16.10 16.76
N LEU A 33 7.73 -16.01 16.50
CA LEU A 33 8.32 -15.72 15.20
C LEU A 33 8.84 -16.99 14.53
N THR A 34 8.84 -17.00 13.21
CA THR A 34 9.54 -18.04 12.44
C THR A 34 10.97 -17.60 12.14
N GLN A 35 11.89 -18.55 12.02
CA GLN A 35 13.26 -18.26 11.61
C GLN A 35 13.34 -17.53 10.26
N ARG A 36 12.41 -17.83 9.34
CA ARG A 36 12.30 -17.17 8.04
C ARG A 36 12.00 -15.68 8.18
N THR A 37 11.19 -15.28 9.17
CA THR A 37 10.89 -13.88 9.49
C THR A 37 12.15 -13.14 9.94
N LEU A 38 12.92 -13.73 10.87
CA LEU A 38 14.18 -13.17 11.35
C LEU A 38 15.21 -13.01 10.22
N GLN A 39 15.39 -14.05 9.41
CA GLN A 39 16.31 -14.02 8.26
C GLN A 39 15.92 -12.94 7.25
N ARG A 40 14.62 -12.76 6.99
CA ARG A 40 14.12 -11.70 6.11
C ARG A 40 14.48 -10.33 6.65
N TRP A 41 14.24 -10.07 7.93
CA TRP A 41 14.56 -8.79 8.56
C TRP A 41 16.06 -8.48 8.51
N ARG A 42 16.92 -9.48 8.76
CA ARG A 42 18.38 -9.33 8.64
C ARG A 42 18.82 -9.00 7.21
N LYS A 43 18.21 -9.63 6.18
CA LYS A 43 18.55 -9.40 4.77
C LYS A 43 18.14 -8.04 4.24
N GLN A 44 17.04 -7.48 4.72
CA GLN A 44 16.52 -6.19 4.24
C GLN A 44 17.21 -4.98 4.86
N GLY A 45 18.21 -5.19 5.74
CA GLY A 45 18.94 -4.10 6.43
C GLY A 45 18.07 -3.28 7.38
N GLY A 46 16.85 -3.76 7.66
CA GLY A 46 15.83 -3.03 8.38
C GLY A 46 14.42 -3.57 8.11
N THR A 47 13.54 -3.30 9.06
CA THR A 47 12.11 -3.68 9.11
C THR A 47 11.17 -2.54 8.82
N GLU A 48 11.72 -1.43 8.34
CA GLU A 48 10.90 -0.33 7.85
C GLU A 48 10.24 -0.77 6.55
N ASP A 49 8.91 -0.78 6.55
CA ASP A 49 8.15 -0.92 5.33
C ASP A 49 8.66 0.16 4.37
N GLY A 50 9.22 -0.22 3.22
CA GLY A 50 9.76 0.71 2.23
C GLY A 50 8.68 1.42 1.39
N ARG A 51 7.40 1.08 1.60
CA ARG A 51 6.25 1.65 0.88
C ARG A 51 5.98 3.15 1.12
N PRO A 52 6.18 3.72 2.32
CA PRO A 52 6.01 5.15 2.59
C PRO A 52 7.21 5.97 2.09
N ASN A 53 8.43 5.43 2.18
CA ASN A 53 9.65 6.12 1.74
C ASN A 53 9.98 5.93 0.25
N ALA A 54 9.22 5.10 -0.47
CA ALA A 54 9.40 4.94 -1.90
C ALA A 54 9.07 6.25 -2.62
N THR A 55 10.05 6.79 -3.35
CA THR A 55 9.83 7.92 -4.27
C THR A 55 8.81 7.50 -5.33
N ARG A 56 7.59 8.02 -5.23
CA ARG A 56 6.53 7.80 -6.22
C ARG A 56 6.53 9.00 -7.17
N PRO A 57 7.13 8.89 -8.37
CA PRO A 57 6.97 9.94 -9.36
C PRO A 57 5.49 10.13 -9.68
N ALA A 58 5.11 11.36 -10.02
CA ALA A 58 3.73 11.66 -10.41
C ALA A 58 3.34 10.74 -11.58
N PRO A 59 2.18 10.08 -11.53
CA PRO A 59 1.74 9.21 -12.61
C PRO A 59 1.55 10.05 -13.88
N ALA A 60 1.97 9.53 -15.04
CA ALA A 60 1.81 10.20 -16.33
C ALA A 60 0.34 10.53 -16.68
N ASN A 61 -0.60 9.85 -16.02
CA ASN A 61 -2.04 10.05 -16.17
C ASN A 61 -2.65 10.96 -15.08
N LYS A 62 -1.84 11.75 -14.37
CA LYS A 62 -2.35 12.73 -13.42
C LYS A 62 -3.25 13.73 -14.16
N LEU A 63 -4.44 13.96 -13.64
CA LEU A 63 -5.35 14.98 -14.17
C LEU A 63 -4.73 16.36 -13.98
N SER A 64 -4.87 17.21 -14.99
CA SER A 64 -4.59 18.64 -14.84
C SER A 64 -5.64 19.29 -13.94
N GLU A 65 -5.30 20.40 -13.29
CA GLU A 65 -6.24 21.14 -12.43
C GLU A 65 -7.53 21.53 -13.19
N ALA A 66 -7.41 21.87 -14.47
CA ALA A 66 -8.54 22.17 -15.33
C ALA A 66 -9.46 20.96 -15.56
N GLU A 67 -8.87 19.76 -15.74
CA GLU A 67 -9.65 18.52 -15.87
C GLU A 67 -10.32 18.13 -14.55
N GLU A 68 -9.64 18.30 -13.42
CA GLU A 68 -10.22 18.06 -12.08
C GLU A 68 -11.41 18.99 -11.81
N GLN A 69 -11.26 20.29 -12.10
CA GLN A 69 -12.35 21.27 -11.97
C GLN A 69 -13.52 20.95 -12.90
N GLN A 70 -13.26 20.49 -14.13
CA GLN A 70 -14.29 20.08 -15.05
C GLN A 70 -15.08 18.87 -14.52
N VAL A 71 -14.41 17.87 -13.94
CA VAL A 71 -15.06 16.71 -13.31
C VAL A 71 -15.92 17.15 -12.14
N LEU A 72 -15.38 17.98 -11.24
CA LEU A 72 -16.11 18.49 -10.09
C LEU A 72 -17.35 19.29 -10.50
N HIS A 73 -17.22 20.16 -11.50
CA HIS A 73 -18.33 20.92 -12.04
C HIS A 73 -19.45 20.01 -12.56
N ILE A 74 -19.13 18.99 -13.36
CA ILE A 74 -20.11 18.02 -13.86
C ILE A 74 -20.80 17.28 -12.70
N LEU A 75 -20.04 16.84 -11.70
CA LEU A 75 -20.59 16.09 -10.56
C LEU A 75 -21.46 16.96 -9.63
N GLN A 76 -21.13 18.25 -9.49
CA GLN A 76 -21.83 19.19 -8.62
C GLN A 76 -23.11 19.78 -9.25
N GLN A 77 -23.33 19.57 -10.56
CA GLN A 77 -24.57 20.00 -11.21
C GLN A 77 -25.79 19.38 -10.53
N PRO A 78 -26.87 20.17 -10.29
CA PRO A 78 -28.05 19.70 -9.56
C PRO A 78 -28.72 18.48 -10.22
N GLN A 79 -28.66 18.39 -11.54
CA GLN A 79 -29.17 17.25 -12.33
C GLN A 79 -28.41 15.95 -12.03
N ASN A 80 -27.13 16.03 -11.67
CA ASN A 80 -26.29 14.86 -11.42
C ASN A 80 -26.23 14.51 -9.92
N ARG A 81 -26.49 15.46 -9.02
CA ARG A 81 -26.40 15.27 -7.56
C ARG A 81 -27.33 14.18 -7.03
N SER A 82 -28.51 14.02 -7.63
CA SER A 82 -29.50 13.01 -7.24
C SER A 82 -29.30 11.65 -7.92
N LEU A 83 -28.33 11.52 -8.83
CA LEU A 83 -28.11 10.27 -9.56
C LEU A 83 -27.23 9.29 -8.76
N PRO A 84 -27.48 7.97 -8.90
CA PRO A 84 -26.58 6.96 -8.39
C PRO A 84 -25.15 7.11 -8.95
N PRO A 85 -24.11 6.71 -8.21
CA PRO A 85 -22.71 6.97 -8.57
C PRO A 85 -22.30 6.44 -9.95
N VAL A 86 -22.84 5.28 -10.37
CA VAL A 86 -22.59 4.71 -11.70
C VAL A 86 -23.06 5.65 -12.82
N PHE A 87 -24.25 6.24 -12.67
CA PHE A 87 -24.81 7.18 -13.64
C PHE A 87 -24.12 8.55 -13.60
N ARG A 88 -23.66 9.00 -12.42
CA ARG A 88 -22.82 10.20 -12.30
C ARG A 88 -21.49 10.03 -13.03
N GLN A 89 -20.86 8.87 -12.88
CA GLN A 89 -19.58 8.57 -13.53
C GLN A 89 -19.70 8.54 -15.06
N ALA A 90 -20.83 8.03 -15.59
CA ALA A 90 -21.10 7.98 -17.03
C ALA A 90 -21.21 9.36 -17.70
N LYS A 91 -21.42 10.44 -16.92
CA LYS A 91 -21.47 11.82 -17.43
C LYS A 91 -20.08 12.45 -17.58
N ILE A 92 -19.05 11.87 -16.99
CA ILE A 92 -17.68 12.37 -17.12
C ILE A 92 -17.16 12.02 -18.53
N PRO A 93 -16.57 12.98 -19.27
CA PRO A 93 -16.07 12.70 -20.60
C PRO A 93 -14.96 11.63 -20.56
N LYS A 94 -15.08 10.62 -21.44
CA LYS A 94 -14.17 9.45 -21.49
C LYS A 94 -12.69 9.81 -21.61
N LYS A 95 -12.36 10.97 -22.21
CA LYS A 95 -10.98 11.48 -22.32
C LYS A 95 -10.32 11.80 -20.97
N ILE A 96 -11.14 12.15 -19.97
CA ILE A 96 -10.73 12.48 -18.59
C ILE A 96 -10.73 11.24 -17.71
N VAL A 97 -11.54 10.22 -18.05
CA VAL A 97 -11.51 8.91 -17.39
C VAL A 97 -10.26 8.16 -17.84
N ARG A 98 -9.11 8.54 -17.29
CA ARG A 98 -7.88 7.75 -17.35
C ARG A 98 -7.82 6.95 -16.07
N PHE A 99 -7.63 5.64 -16.19
CA PHE A 99 -7.49 4.75 -15.05
C PHE A 99 -6.30 5.24 -14.20
N SER A 100 -6.59 5.86 -13.05
CA SER A 100 -5.58 6.19 -12.05
C SER A 100 -5.27 4.90 -11.29
N PRO A 101 -4.04 4.36 -11.36
CA PRO A 101 -3.67 3.16 -10.61
C PRO A 101 -3.56 3.43 -9.09
N SER A 102 -3.74 4.68 -8.67
CA SER A 102 -3.45 5.14 -7.32
C SER A 102 -4.72 5.60 -6.60
N SER A 103 -5.60 4.65 -6.26
CA SER A 103 -6.48 4.74 -5.08
C SER A 103 -7.37 3.49 -4.99
N SER A 104 -6.94 2.53 -4.17
CA SER A 104 -7.81 1.67 -3.35
C SER A 104 -9.16 1.21 -3.95
N TRP A 105 -9.20 0.64 -5.16
CA TRP A 105 -10.31 -0.22 -5.61
C TRP A 105 -9.71 -1.41 -6.34
N GLY A 106 -9.68 -2.54 -5.63
CA GLY A 106 -9.16 -3.80 -6.12
C GLY A 106 -10.03 -4.37 -7.25
N ILE A 107 -9.33 -4.80 -8.32
CA ILE A 107 -9.56 -6.06 -9.03
C ILE A 107 -11.00 -6.30 -9.52
N PHE A 108 -11.31 -5.79 -10.72
CA PHE A 108 -12.11 -6.46 -11.77
C PHE A 108 -11.66 -5.77 -13.07
N PHE A 109 -10.77 -6.36 -13.87
CA PHE A 109 -11.11 -7.40 -14.83
C PHE A 109 -9.79 -8.07 -15.25
N THR A 110 -9.66 -9.36 -14.94
CA THR A 110 -8.73 -10.23 -15.65
C THR A 110 -9.20 -10.42 -17.08
N ALA A 111 -8.22 -10.47 -17.98
CA ALA A 111 -8.29 -11.05 -19.32
C ALA A 111 -9.21 -10.35 -20.34
N LEU A 112 -8.58 -9.70 -21.32
CA LEU A 112 -8.83 -10.15 -22.68
C LEU A 112 -7.52 -10.16 -23.46
N SER A 113 -7.30 -11.32 -24.07
CA SER A 113 -6.19 -11.68 -24.93
C SER A 113 -6.22 -10.93 -26.26
#